data_AF-A0A960S646-F1
#
_entry.id   AF-A0A960S646-F1
#
_cell.length_a   1.000
_cell.length_b   1.000
_cell.length_c   1.000
_cell.angle_alpha   90.00
_cell.angle_beta   90.00
_cell.angle_gamma   90.00
#
_symmetry.space_group_name_H-M   'P 1'
#
loop_
_entity.id
_entity.type
_entity.pdbx_description
1 polymer ?
#
loop_
_entity_poly.entity_id
_entity_poly.type
_entity_poly.pdbx_seq_one_letter_code
_entity_poly.pdbx_strand_id
1 'polypeptide(L)'
;MLLMIPFLVQSIVILLDEFIFHIKRPLPKWERIGHPLDTLTILICLVYVLLVPYSALALKVYVGLSLFSCIFVTKDEFVHKHHCPASEQWLHALLFINHPILLTAAGLIWAVSSNIELPLWLAAMSNASSQLIFFLKTQVIAVSLFGLYQVVYWNFVWKPAHR
;
A
#
# COMPACT_ATOMS: atom_id res chain seq x y z
N MET A 1 -12.44 -2.74 -13.21
CA MET A 1 -11.22 -3.56 -13.41
C MET A 1 -9.94 -2.71 -13.48
N LEU A 2 -9.89 -1.61 -14.26
CA LEU A 2 -8.70 -0.76 -14.36
C LEU A 2 -8.15 -0.26 -13.00
N LEU A 3 -9.03 0.19 -12.09
CA LEU A 3 -8.62 0.66 -10.75
C LEU A 3 -8.05 -0.43 -9.84
N MET A 4 -8.18 -1.71 -10.19
CA MET A 4 -7.61 -2.82 -9.41
C MET A 4 -6.15 -3.09 -9.80
N ILE A 5 -5.72 -2.68 -11.00
CA ILE A 5 -4.38 -2.98 -11.54
C ILE A 5 -3.27 -2.45 -10.63
N PRO A 6 -3.30 -1.20 -10.13
CA PRO A 6 -2.25 -0.70 -9.24
C PRO A 6 -2.09 -1.55 -7.96
N PHE A 7 -3.18 -2.07 -7.40
CA PHE A 7 -3.13 -2.96 -6.23
C PHE A 7 -2.48 -4.30 -6.54
N LEU A 8 -2.81 -4.89 -7.69
CA LEU A 8 -2.22 -6.16 -8.13
C LEU A 8 -0.73 -6.01 -8.41
N VAL A 9 -0.33 -4.94 -9.10
CA VAL A 9 1.07 -4.60 -9.35
C VAL A 9 1.80 -4.39 -8.02
N GLN A 10 1.25 -3.57 -7.11
CA GLN A 10 1.86 -3.36 -5.79
C GLN A 10 2.06 -4.68 -5.06
N SER A 11 1.03 -5.53 -5.04
CA SER A 11 1.07 -6.81 -4.34
C SER A 11 2.17 -7.71 -4.90
N ILE A 12 2.26 -7.85 -6.22
CA ILE A 12 3.30 -8.66 -6.86
C ILE A 12 4.69 -8.12 -6.51
N VAL A 13 4.91 -6.82 -6.64
CA VAL A 13 6.21 -6.20 -6.40
C VAL A 13 6.62 -6.33 -4.91
N ILE A 14 5.70 -6.13 -3.96
CA ILE A 14 5.93 -6.36 -2.53
C ILE A 14 6.30 -7.83 -2.27
N LEU A 15 5.60 -8.79 -2.87
CA LEU A 15 5.89 -10.21 -2.68
C LEU A 15 7.28 -10.60 -3.24
N LEU A 16 7.71 -9.98 -4.34
CA LEU A 16 9.06 -10.17 -4.87
C LEU A 16 10.10 -9.61 -3.91
N ASP A 17 9.86 -8.43 -3.33
CA ASP A 17 10.76 -7.83 -2.34
C ASP A 17 10.90 -8.73 -1.11
N GLU A 18 9.76 -9.12 -0.56
CA GLU A 18 9.65 -9.91 0.66
C GLU A 18 10.25 -11.31 0.54
N PHE A 19 9.92 -12.05 -0.53
CA PHE A 19 10.29 -13.45 -0.65
C PHE A 19 11.57 -13.69 -1.45
N ILE A 20 12.12 -12.67 -2.11
CA ILE A 20 13.40 -12.79 -2.84
C ILE A 20 14.49 -11.97 -2.17
N PHE A 21 14.27 -10.69 -1.92
CA PHE A 21 15.32 -9.80 -1.43
C PHE A 21 15.50 -9.89 0.08
N HIS A 22 14.44 -9.79 0.87
CA HIS A 22 14.53 -9.90 2.34
C HIS A 22 14.97 -11.28 2.85
N ILE A 23 14.73 -12.34 2.08
CA ILE A 23 15.26 -13.67 2.41
C ILE A 23 16.77 -13.76 2.12
N LYS A 24 17.22 -13.18 1.00
CA LYS A 24 18.64 -13.20 0.60
C LYS A 24 19.49 -12.27 1.47
N ARG A 25 18.99 -11.05 1.72
CA ARG A 25 19.60 -10.04 2.58
C ARG A 25 18.78 -9.98 3.88
N PRO A 26 19.30 -10.50 5.00
CA PRO A 26 18.55 -10.56 6.24
C PRO A 26 18.07 -9.18 6.70
N LEU A 27 16.85 -9.13 7.26
CA LEU A 27 16.16 -7.89 7.57
C LEU A 27 16.69 -7.21 8.85
N PRO A 28 17.32 -6.02 8.78
CA PRO A 28 17.81 -5.32 9.95
C PRO A 28 16.68 -4.80 10.86
N LYS A 29 16.99 -4.46 12.11
CA LYS A 29 15.99 -4.02 13.11
C LYS A 29 15.13 -2.85 12.64
N TRP A 30 15.71 -1.91 11.89
CA TRP A 30 15.01 -0.72 11.44
C TRP A 30 13.96 -1.06 10.37
N GLU A 31 14.25 -1.93 9.40
CA GLU A 31 13.28 -2.43 8.40
C GLU A 31 12.16 -3.22 9.06
N ARG A 32 12.47 -4.01 10.09
CA ARG A 32 11.47 -4.78 10.88
C ARG A 32 10.43 -3.93 11.60
N ILE A 33 10.74 -2.65 11.85
CA ILE A 33 9.82 -1.68 12.45
C ILE A 33 9.25 -0.76 11.37
N GLY A 34 10.08 -0.34 10.41
CA GLY A 34 9.72 0.51 9.28
C GLY A 34 8.61 -0.10 8.45
N HIS A 35 8.78 -1.34 7.97
CA HIS A 35 7.81 -1.96 7.06
C HIS A 35 6.40 -2.12 7.67
N PRO A 36 6.23 -2.55 8.93
CA PRO A 36 4.91 -2.51 9.57
C PRO A 36 4.30 -1.12 9.67
N LEU A 37 5.11 -0.07 9.90
CA LEU A 37 4.62 1.31 9.91
C LEU A 37 4.19 1.76 8.51
N ASP A 38 4.92 1.41 7.46
CA ASP A 38 4.54 1.68 6.07
C ASP A 38 3.20 1.03 5.73
N THR A 39 3.07 -0.27 6.04
CA THR A 39 1.83 -1.04 5.90
C THR A 39 0.69 -0.38 6.67
N LEU A 40 0.93 0.09 7.90
CA LEU A 40 -0.07 0.78 8.71
C LEU A 40 -0.53 2.08 8.06
N THR A 41 0.37 2.89 7.47
CA THR A 41 -0.04 4.15 6.81
C THR A 41 -0.97 3.92 5.61
N ILE A 42 -0.72 2.87 4.82
CA ILE A 42 -1.62 2.48 3.71
C ILE A 42 -2.94 1.97 4.27
N LEU A 43 -2.88 1.10 5.29
CA LEU A 43 -4.07 0.51 5.89
C LEU A 43 -5.01 1.59 6.43
N ILE A 44 -4.48 2.63 7.08
CA ILE A 44 -5.26 3.80 7.53
C ILE A 44 -5.98 4.45 6.35
N CYS A 45 -5.29 4.66 5.21
CA CYS A 45 -5.91 5.24 4.02
C CYS A 45 -7.05 4.34 3.48
N LEU A 46 -6.83 3.03 3.39
CA LEU A 46 -7.82 2.07 2.88
C LEU A 46 -9.04 1.92 3.80
N VAL A 47 -8.81 1.90 5.11
CA VAL A 47 -9.90 1.86 6.11
C VAL A 47 -10.68 3.17 6.08
N TYR A 48 -10.00 4.31 5.93
CA TYR A 48 -10.65 5.62 5.86
C TYR A 48 -11.67 5.69 4.72
N VAL A 49 -11.31 5.27 3.50
CA VAL A 49 -12.22 5.29 2.35
C VAL A 49 -13.39 4.31 2.48
N LEU A 50 -13.27 3.27 3.30
CA LEU A 50 -14.37 2.31 3.54
C LEU A 50 -15.33 2.78 4.63
N LEU A 51 -14.87 3.55 5.60
CA LEU A 51 -15.65 3.92 6.78
C LEU A 51 -16.18 5.35 6.76
N VAL A 52 -15.53 6.26 6.02
CA VAL A 52 -15.88 7.68 6.05
C VAL A 52 -16.73 8.04 4.81
N PRO A 53 -17.92 8.64 5.00
CA PRO A 53 -18.73 9.13 3.89
C PRO A 53 -18.00 10.20 3.08
N TYR A 54 -18.16 10.17 1.77
CA TYR A 54 -17.53 11.14 0.88
C TYR A 54 -18.06 12.55 1.11
N SER A 55 -17.15 13.50 1.30
CA SER A 55 -17.43 14.93 1.41
C SER A 55 -16.18 15.73 1.04
N ALA A 56 -16.33 17.03 0.78
CA ALA A 56 -15.20 17.90 0.45
C ALA A 56 -14.15 17.95 1.57
N LEU A 57 -14.58 17.94 2.84
CA LEU A 57 -13.66 17.89 3.98
C LEU A 57 -12.99 16.52 4.07
N ALA A 58 -13.75 15.43 3.96
CA ALA A 58 -13.21 14.09 4.04
C ALA A 58 -12.18 13.81 2.92
N LEU A 59 -12.40 14.35 1.72
CA LEU A 59 -11.46 14.27 0.61
C LEU A 59 -10.13 14.97 0.94
N LYS A 60 -10.17 16.17 1.53
CA LYS A 60 -8.95 16.89 1.95
C LYS A 60 -8.16 16.08 2.98
N VAL A 61 -8.85 15.47 3.95
CA VAL A 61 -8.22 14.60 4.95
C VAL A 61 -7.59 13.37 4.28
N TYR A 62 -8.32 12.71 3.39
CA TYR A 62 -7.81 11.54 2.66
C TYR A 62 -6.57 11.87 1.83
N VAL A 63 -6.57 13.02 1.13
CA VAL A 63 -5.40 13.52 0.40
C VAL A 63 -4.22 13.76 1.35
N GLY A 64 -4.46 14.37 2.51
CA GLY A 64 -3.44 14.56 3.54
C GLY A 64 -2.84 13.24 4.03
N LEU A 65 -3.67 12.24 4.34
CA LEU A 65 -3.24 10.90 4.73
C LEU A 65 -2.43 10.21 3.63
N SER A 66 -2.89 10.33 2.38
CA SER A 66 -2.23 9.73 1.22
C SER A 66 -0.86 10.35 0.97
N LEU A 67 -0.76 11.69 1.01
CA LEU A 67 0.52 12.40 0.89
C LEU A 67 1.47 12.03 2.01
N PHE A 68 0.98 11.97 3.25
CA PHE A 68 1.79 11.52 4.39
C PHE A 68 2.32 10.11 4.15
N SER A 69 1.48 9.16 3.76
CA SER A 69 1.90 7.79 3.45
C SER A 69 2.94 7.74 2.33
N CYS A 70 2.73 8.48 1.22
CA CYS A 70 3.69 8.58 0.12
C CYS A 70 5.06 9.12 0.57
N ILE A 71 5.08 10.17 1.40
CA ILE A 71 6.33 10.74 1.90
C ILE A 71 6.98 9.80 2.91
N PHE A 72 6.18 9.20 3.81
CA PHE A 72 6.66 8.35 4.88
C PHE A 72 7.45 7.16 4.35
N VAL A 73 6.97 6.47 3.31
CA VAL A 73 7.69 5.32 2.73
C VAL A 73 9.05 5.70 2.13
N THR A 74 9.29 6.96 1.75
CA THR A 74 10.58 7.39 1.20
C THR A 74 11.69 7.47 2.25
N LYS A 75 11.35 7.40 3.55
CA LYS A 75 12.32 7.41 4.65
C LYS A 75 13.35 6.27 4.54
N ASP A 76 12.95 5.13 3.95
CA ASP A 76 13.80 3.94 3.91
C ASP A 76 14.93 4.08 2.89
N GLU A 77 14.77 4.93 1.87
CA GLU A 77 15.78 5.14 0.83
C GLU A 77 17.07 5.76 1.33
N PHE A 78 17.01 6.52 2.42
CA PHE A 78 18.22 7.04 3.06
C PHE A 78 19.13 5.91 3.56
N VAL A 79 18.57 4.74 3.85
CA VAL A 79 19.31 3.57 4.33
C VAL A 79 19.48 2.52 3.23
N HIS A 80 18.45 2.27 2.41
CA HIS A 80 18.50 1.30 1.31
C HIS A 80 19.63 1.59 0.32
N LYS A 81 19.95 2.86 0.05
CA LYS A 81 21.05 3.24 -0.87
C LYS A 81 22.42 2.67 -0.47
N HIS A 82 22.58 2.23 0.78
CA HIS A 82 23.81 1.66 1.32
C HIS A 82 23.78 0.12 1.44
N HIS A 83 22.60 -0.50 1.39
CA HIS A 83 22.42 -1.92 1.72
C HIS A 83 21.85 -2.75 0.56
N CYS A 84 21.09 -2.12 -0.32
CA CYS A 84 20.33 -2.78 -1.38
C CYS A 84 21.16 -2.79 -2.68
N PRO A 85 21.27 -3.93 -3.38
CA PRO A 85 21.81 -3.96 -4.73
C PRO A 85 20.91 -3.19 -5.71
N ALA A 86 21.44 -2.85 -6.88
CA ALA A 86 20.72 -2.09 -7.91
C ALA A 86 19.37 -2.71 -8.32
N SER A 87 19.24 -4.04 -8.29
CA SER A 87 18.00 -4.74 -8.61
C SER A 87 16.90 -4.57 -7.55
N GLU A 88 17.27 -4.55 -6.26
CA GLU A 88 16.33 -4.27 -5.15
C GLU A 88 15.91 -2.80 -5.19
N GLN A 89 16.88 -1.90 -5.43
CA GLN A 89 16.63 -0.47 -5.64
C GLN A 89 15.67 -0.16 -6.78
N TRP A 90 15.80 -0.87 -7.91
CA TRP A 90 14.85 -0.73 -9.03
C TRP A 90 13.43 -1.20 -8.64
N LEU A 91 13.33 -2.27 -7.86
CA LEU A 91 12.05 -2.77 -7.34
C LEU A 91 11.41 -1.75 -6.39
N HIS A 92 12.20 -1.13 -5.50
CA HIS A 92 11.76 -0.06 -4.60
C HIS A 92 11.26 1.17 -5.38
N ALA A 93 11.96 1.56 -6.45
CA ALA A 93 11.49 2.63 -7.33
C ALA A 93 10.11 2.32 -7.96
N LEU A 94 9.86 1.07 -8.37
CA LEU A 94 8.53 0.66 -8.84
C LEU A 94 7.47 0.76 -7.74
N LEU A 95 7.79 0.33 -6.51
CA LEU A 95 6.90 0.46 -5.37
C LEU A 95 6.54 1.92 -5.11
N PHE A 96 7.52 2.84 -5.12
CA PHE A 96 7.27 4.27 -4.88
C PHE A 96 6.46 4.94 -5.97
N ILE A 97 6.66 4.57 -7.25
CA ILE A 97 5.86 5.11 -8.35
C ILE A 97 4.42 4.59 -8.25
N ASN A 98 4.24 3.31 -7.93
CA ASN A 98 2.93 2.69 -7.93
C ASN A 98 2.10 3.00 -6.68
N HIS A 99 2.74 3.31 -5.55
CA HIS A 99 2.08 3.69 -4.29
C HIS A 99 1.09 4.87 -4.41
N PRO A 100 1.46 6.06 -4.93
CA PRO A 100 0.50 7.16 -5.13
C PRO A 100 -0.59 6.81 -6.15
N ILE A 101 -0.28 5.97 -7.15
CA ILE A 101 -1.27 5.51 -8.15
C ILE A 101 -2.31 4.62 -7.48
N LEU A 102 -1.89 3.70 -6.60
CA LEU A 102 -2.76 2.85 -5.80
C LEU A 102 -3.67 3.67 -4.88
N LEU A 103 -3.11 4.63 -4.14
CA LEU A 103 -3.89 5.49 -3.24
C LEU A 103 -4.85 6.38 -4.04
N THR A 104 -4.46 6.85 -5.22
CA THR A 104 -5.39 7.54 -6.13
C THR A 104 -6.52 6.62 -6.57
N ALA A 105 -6.22 5.38 -6.95
CA ALA A 105 -7.23 4.40 -7.33
C ALA A 105 -8.21 4.09 -6.19
N ALA A 106 -7.74 3.98 -4.94
CA ALA A 106 -8.59 3.83 -3.77
C ALA A 106 -9.56 5.03 -3.59
N GLY A 107 -9.04 6.26 -3.74
CA GLY A 107 -9.86 7.48 -3.67
C GLY A 107 -10.90 7.58 -4.80
N LEU A 108 -10.56 7.12 -6.00
CA LEU A 108 -11.51 7.05 -7.11
C LEU A 108 -12.59 5.99 -6.88
N ILE A 109 -12.24 4.81 -6.36
CA ILE A 109 -13.23 3.79 -5.97
C ILE A 109 -14.19 4.36 -4.92
N TRP A 110 -13.67 5.10 -3.94
CA TRP A 110 -14.46 5.77 -2.92
C TRP A 110 -15.47 6.75 -3.52
N ALA A 111 -15.01 7.65 -4.39
CA ALA A 111 -15.88 8.61 -5.09
C ALA A 111 -16.98 7.91 -5.91
N VAL A 112 -16.60 6.90 -6.71
CA VAL A 112 -17.51 6.12 -7.55
C VAL A 112 -18.60 5.42 -6.73
N SER A 113 -18.29 5.05 -5.49
CA SER A 113 -19.20 4.33 -4.61
C SER A 113 -20.09 5.24 -3.76
N SER A 114 -19.95 6.56 -3.87
CA SER A 114 -20.52 7.52 -2.91
C SER A 114 -21.80 8.23 -3.37
N ASN A 115 -22.51 7.73 -4.38
CA ASN A 115 -23.77 8.33 -4.90
C ASN A 115 -23.68 9.85 -5.19
N ILE A 116 -22.50 10.33 -5.57
CA ILE A 116 -22.28 11.72 -5.97
C ILE A 116 -22.38 11.85 -7.49
N GLU A 117 -22.55 13.06 -7.98
CA GLU A 117 -22.39 13.36 -9.41
C GLU A 117 -20.92 13.16 -9.81
N LEU A 118 -20.70 12.35 -10.84
CA LEU A 118 -19.37 11.99 -11.33
C LEU A 118 -19.16 12.53 -12.75
N PRO A 119 -17.93 12.92 -13.10
CA PRO A 119 -17.55 13.14 -14.49
C PRO A 119 -17.86 11.91 -15.35
N LEU A 120 -18.19 12.13 -16.63
CA LEU A 120 -18.62 11.07 -17.56
C LEU A 120 -17.66 9.86 -17.61
N TRP A 121 -16.36 10.12 -17.59
CA TRP A 121 -15.32 9.08 -17.63
C TRP A 121 -15.28 8.20 -16.37
N LEU A 122 -15.70 8.72 -15.21
CA LEU A 122 -15.85 7.97 -13.96
C LEU A 122 -17.23 7.32 -13.83
N ALA A 123 -18.27 7.95 -14.39
CA ALA A 123 -19.63 7.44 -14.36
C ALA A 123 -19.73 6.05 -15.01
N ALA A 124 -18.94 5.77 -16.05
CA ALA A 124 -18.85 4.43 -16.64
C ALA A 124 -18.42 3.33 -15.66
N MET A 125 -17.74 3.70 -14.56
CA MET A 125 -17.25 2.77 -13.53
C MET A 125 -18.26 2.51 -12.40
N SER A 126 -19.33 3.29 -12.30
CA SER A 126 -20.34 3.18 -11.22
C SER A 126 -21.09 1.86 -11.23
N ASN A 127 -21.30 1.29 -12.42
CA ASN A 127 -21.90 -0.03 -12.62
C ASN A 127 -21.11 -1.17 -11.94
N ALA A 128 -19.84 -0.94 -11.62
CA ALA A 128 -18.97 -1.90 -10.94
C ALA A 128 -18.68 -1.54 -9.47
N SER A 129 -19.40 -0.58 -8.89
CA SER A 129 -19.14 -0.04 -7.55
C SER A 129 -19.13 -1.12 -6.46
N SER A 130 -20.09 -2.05 -6.47
CA SER A 130 -20.17 -3.12 -5.47
C SER A 130 -18.96 -4.06 -5.53
N GLN A 131 -18.51 -4.42 -6.73
CA GLN A 131 -17.31 -5.26 -6.93
C GLN A 131 -16.04 -4.51 -6.51
N LEU A 132 -15.95 -3.21 -6.79
CA LEU A 132 -14.80 -2.39 -6.38
C LEU A 132 -14.71 -2.22 -4.86
N ILE A 133 -15.84 -2.01 -4.17
CA ILE A 133 -15.89 -1.97 -2.70
C ILE A 133 -15.57 -3.33 -2.09
N PHE A 134 -16.12 -4.41 -2.65
CA PHE A 134 -15.76 -5.76 -2.21
C PHE A 134 -14.26 -6.02 -2.36
N PHE A 135 -13.67 -5.60 -3.49
CA PHE A 135 -12.24 -5.67 -3.71
C PHE A 135 -11.45 -4.88 -2.66
N LEU A 136 -11.81 -3.62 -2.37
CA LEU A 136 -11.13 -2.83 -1.34
C LEU A 136 -11.21 -3.47 0.05
N LYS A 137 -12.35 -4.07 0.42
CA LYS A 137 -12.48 -4.82 1.68
C LYS A 137 -11.51 -5.99 1.73
N THR A 138 -11.40 -6.74 0.63
CA THR A 138 -10.42 -7.84 0.51
C THR A 138 -8.99 -7.33 0.62
N GLN A 139 -8.68 -6.17 0.03
CA GLN A 139 -7.35 -5.54 0.16
C GLN A 139 -7.05 -5.13 1.60
N VAL A 140 -8.00 -4.54 2.34
CA VAL A 140 -7.84 -4.22 3.76
C VAL A 140 -7.51 -5.47 4.57
N ILE A 141 -8.22 -6.58 4.32
CA ILE A 141 -7.94 -7.86 4.99
C ILE A 141 -6.54 -8.37 4.62
N ALA A 142 -6.20 -8.40 3.33
CA ALA A 142 -4.92 -8.89 2.85
C ALA A 142 -3.74 -8.08 3.39
N VAL A 143 -3.82 -6.75 3.36
CA VAL A 143 -2.81 -5.83 3.90
C VAL A 143 -2.68 -5.99 5.42
N SER A 144 -3.80 -6.18 6.13
CA SER A 144 -3.76 -6.44 7.58
C SER A 144 -3.07 -7.76 7.91
N LEU A 145 -3.38 -8.83 7.17
CA LEU A 145 -2.73 -10.14 7.32
C LEU A 145 -1.24 -10.06 6.97
N PHE A 146 -0.89 -9.33 5.92
CA PHE A 146 0.51 -9.09 5.54
C PHE A 146 1.27 -8.31 6.61
N GLY A 147 0.69 -7.23 7.15
CA GLY A 147 1.29 -6.48 8.25
C GLY A 147 1.47 -7.32 9.51
N LEU A 148 0.49 -8.17 9.86
CA LEU A 148 0.64 -9.13 10.96
C LEU A 148 1.76 -10.13 10.68
N TYR A 149 1.83 -10.65 9.46
CA TYR A 149 2.93 -11.52 9.04
C TYR A 149 4.29 -10.81 9.18
N GLN A 150 4.44 -9.56 8.73
CA GLN A 150 5.68 -8.80 8.86
C GLN A 150 6.12 -8.68 10.33
N VAL A 151 5.18 -8.34 11.22
CA VAL A 151 5.46 -8.23 12.65
C VAL A 151 5.82 -9.58 13.24
N VAL A 152 5.01 -10.62 13.02
CA VAL A 152 5.17 -11.94 13.64
C VAL A 152 6.42 -12.65 13.11
N TYR A 153 6.54 -12.76 11.79
CA TYR A 153 7.59 -13.53 11.15
C TYR A 153 8.96 -12.92 11.44
N TRP A 154 9.18 -11.64 11.14
CA TRP A 154 10.51 -11.05 11.24
C TRP A 154 10.99 -10.76 12.67
N ASN A 155 10.07 -10.63 13.63
CA ASN A 155 10.44 -10.36 15.02
C ASN A 155 10.50 -11.62 15.90
N PHE A 156 9.71 -12.66 15.60
CA PHE A 156 9.57 -13.81 16.50
C PHE A 156 9.91 -15.17 15.85
N VAL A 157 9.66 -15.35 14.56
CA VAL A 157 9.88 -16.64 13.88
C VAL A 157 11.27 -16.70 13.26
N TRP A 158 11.63 -15.66 12.52
CA TRP A 158 12.90 -15.57 11.82
C TRP A 158 14.03 -15.36 12.82
N LYS A 159 15.04 -16.24 12.77
CA LYS A 159 16.25 -16.14 13.57
C LYS A 159 17.41 -15.76 12.65
N PRO A 160 18.06 -14.61 12.88
CA PRO A 160 19.28 -14.29 12.15
C PRO A 160 20.28 -15.43 12.36
N ALA A 161 20.78 -16.01 11.27
CA ALA A 161 21.95 -16.86 11.37
C ALA A 161 23.07 -15.99 11.91
N HIS A 162 23.51 -16.24 13.16
CA HIS A 162 24.69 -15.59 13.71
C HIS A 162 25.85 -15.80 12.73
N ARG A 163 26.30 -14.71 12.10
CA ARG A 163 27.61 -14.58 11.50
C ARG A 163 28.31 -13.42 12.16
#